data_AF-A0A370DWG0-F1
#
_entry.id   AF-A0A370DWG0-F1
#
_cell.length_a   1.000
_cell.length_b   1.000
_cell.length_c   1.000
_cell.angle_alpha   90.00
_cell.angle_beta   90.00
_cell.angle_gamma   90.00
#
_symmetry.space_group_name_H-M   'P 1'
#
loop_
_entity.id
_entity.type
_entity.pdbx_description
1 polymer ?
#
loop_
_entity_poly.entity_id
_entity_poly.type
_entity_poly.pdbx_seq_one_letter_code
_entity_poly.pdbx_strand_id
1 'polypeptide(L)'
;MKKPTNEDISLALGAAHGLLGGEDTGDAVGRCLLYLEHRNEQLEQLAELTERYFRFGQPEEDHARIVRLLESIREETRDEEETDNGEFGLE
;
A
#
# COMPACT_ATOMS: atom_id res chain seq x y z
N MET A 1 -15.58 -9.06 -15.28
CA MET A 1 -15.67 -7.72 -14.65
C MET A 1 -15.05 -6.69 -15.58
N LYS A 2 -15.59 -5.46 -15.65
CA LYS A 2 -14.92 -4.33 -16.32
C LYS A 2 -13.96 -3.67 -15.34
N LYS A 3 -12.83 -3.15 -15.83
CA LYS A 3 -11.92 -2.35 -15.01
C LYS A 3 -12.67 -1.11 -14.51
N PRO A 4 -12.62 -0.78 -13.21
CA PRO A 4 -13.16 0.47 -12.68
C PRO A 4 -12.53 1.67 -13.38
N THR A 5 -13.28 2.75 -13.51
CA THR A 5 -12.74 4.05 -13.92
C THR A 5 -12.02 4.72 -12.74
N ASN A 6 -11.20 5.72 -13.01
CA ASN A 6 -10.57 6.51 -11.94
C ASN A 6 -11.62 7.22 -11.07
N GLU A 7 -12.77 7.57 -11.63
CA GLU A 7 -13.90 8.12 -10.89
C GLU A 7 -14.52 7.08 -9.95
N ASP A 8 -14.72 5.84 -10.43
CA ASP A 8 -15.21 4.74 -9.59
C ASP A 8 -14.25 4.46 -8.42
N ILE A 9 -12.94 4.48 -8.68
CA ILE A 9 -11.90 4.28 -7.66
C ILE A 9 -11.97 5.41 -6.62
N SER A 10 -12.00 6.66 -7.06
CA SER A 10 -12.08 7.82 -6.16
C SER A 10 -13.34 7.79 -5.29
N LEU A 11 -14.48 7.41 -5.86
CA LEU A 11 -15.73 7.24 -5.10
C LEU A 11 -15.62 6.10 -4.07
N ALA A 12 -15.01 4.96 -4.45
CA ALA A 12 -14.83 3.82 -3.56
C ALA A 12 -13.90 4.14 -2.38
N LEU A 13 -12.80 4.86 -2.62
CA LEU A 13 -11.90 5.31 -1.56
C LEU A 13 -12.57 6.29 -0.60
N GLY A 14 -13.37 7.23 -1.13
CA GLY A 14 -14.18 8.13 -0.32
C GLY A 14 -15.19 7.39 0.56
N ALA A 15 -15.85 6.37 0.01
CA ALA A 15 -16.75 5.51 0.78
C ALA A 15 -15.99 4.71 1.85
N ALA A 16 -14.82 4.15 1.55
CA ALA A 16 -14.00 3.41 2.50
C ALA A 16 -13.56 4.26 3.69
N HIS A 17 -13.18 5.53 3.46
CA HIS A 17 -12.92 6.47 4.55
C HIS A 17 -14.14 6.70 5.44
N GLY A 18 -15.34 6.77 4.85
CA GLY A 18 -16.59 6.93 5.60
C GLY A 18 -16.98 5.71 6.43
N LEU A 19 -16.40 4.53 6.17
CA LEU A 19 -16.62 3.31 6.93
C LEU A 19 -15.73 3.21 8.19
N LEU A 20 -14.66 4.01 8.27
CA LEU A 20 -13.73 3.95 9.39
C LEU A 20 -14.37 4.42 10.71
N GLY A 21 -14.01 3.77 11.80
CA GLY A 21 -14.45 4.12 13.15
C GLY A 21 -15.77 3.48 13.58
N GLY A 22 -16.31 2.57 12.76
CA GLY A 22 -17.35 1.63 13.18
C GLY A 22 -16.77 0.40 13.89
N GLU A 23 -17.60 -0.31 14.66
CA GLU A 23 -17.26 -1.63 15.25
C GLU A 23 -17.78 -2.79 14.40
N ASP A 24 -18.18 -2.53 13.15
CA ASP A 24 -18.83 -3.51 12.28
C ASP A 24 -17.95 -3.95 11.10
N THR A 25 -18.49 -4.85 10.28
CA THR A 25 -17.80 -5.35 9.08
C THR A 25 -17.51 -4.24 8.06
N GLY A 26 -18.22 -3.12 8.10
CA GLY A 26 -17.97 -1.97 7.23
C GLY A 26 -16.59 -1.37 7.50
N ASP A 27 -16.25 -1.18 8.77
CA ASP A 27 -14.95 -0.65 9.17
C ASP A 27 -13.79 -1.55 8.70
N ALA A 28 -13.90 -2.87 8.87
CA ALA A 28 -12.90 -3.81 8.37
C ALA A 28 -12.73 -3.74 6.84
N VAL A 29 -13.83 -3.62 6.09
CA VAL A 29 -13.79 -3.43 4.63
C VAL A 29 -13.11 -2.11 4.25
N GLY A 30 -13.43 -1.02 4.98
CA GLY A 30 -12.82 0.28 4.78
C GLY A 30 -11.30 0.24 4.95
N ARG A 31 -10.83 -0.32 6.08
CA ARG A 31 -9.40 -0.49 6.35
C ARG A 31 -8.70 -1.31 5.27
N CYS A 32 -9.27 -2.46 4.90
CA CYS A 32 -8.72 -3.31 3.85
C CYS A 32 -8.59 -2.59 2.50
N LEU A 33 -9.62 -1.84 2.08
CA LEU A 33 -9.56 -1.15 0.79
C LEU A 33 -8.49 -0.06 0.79
N LEU A 34 -8.42 0.74 1.87
CA LEU A 34 -7.42 1.82 1.99
C LEU A 34 -6.00 1.27 2.10
N TYR A 35 -5.82 0.16 2.84
CA TYR A 35 -4.54 -0.53 2.91
C TYR A 35 -4.08 -1.03 1.53
N LEU A 36 -4.98 -1.66 0.76
CA LEU A 36 -4.66 -2.16 -0.58
C LEU A 36 -4.33 -1.02 -1.56
N GLU A 37 -4.99 0.12 -1.43
CA GLU A 37 -4.67 1.30 -2.26
C GLU A 37 -3.27 1.83 -1.96
N HIS A 38 -2.95 2.06 -0.68
CA HIS A 38 -1.61 2.48 -0.26
C HIS A 38 -0.52 1.52 -0.75
N ARG A 39 -0.75 0.22 -0.61
CA ARG A 39 0.15 -0.84 -1.13
C ARG A 39 0.31 -0.76 -2.64
N ASN A 40 -0.77 -0.52 -3.39
CA ASN A 40 -0.70 -0.38 -4.84
C ASN A 40 0.09 0.87 -5.25
N GLU A 41 -0.11 2.01 -4.59
CA GLU A 41 0.65 3.23 -4.87
C GLU A 41 2.17 3.00 -4.72
N GLN A 42 2.59 2.29 -3.67
CA GLN A 42 4.00 1.93 -3.48
C GLN A 42 4.54 1.02 -4.59
N LEU A 43 3.73 0.04 -5.04
CA LEU A 43 4.11 -0.87 -6.12
C LEU A 43 4.18 -0.16 -7.48
N GLU A 44 3.27 0.77 -7.76
CA GLU A 44 3.30 1.58 -8.97
C GLU A 44 4.55 2.48 -8.99
N GLN A 45 4.86 3.16 -7.88
CA GLN A 45 6.09 3.95 -7.75
C GLN A 45 7.35 3.10 -7.96
N LEU A 46 7.39 1.88 -7.39
CA LEU A 46 8.50 0.96 -7.58
C LEU A 46 8.62 0.54 -9.05
N ALA A 47 7.51 0.25 -9.73
CA ALA A 47 7.49 -0.12 -11.13
C ALA A 47 8.03 1.01 -12.03
N GLU A 48 7.59 2.25 -11.80
CA GLU A 48 8.06 3.43 -12.54
C GLU A 48 9.58 3.66 -12.37
N LEU A 49 10.06 3.63 -11.12
CA LEU A 49 11.48 3.80 -10.82
C LEU A 49 12.31 2.68 -11.44
N THR A 50 11.81 1.44 -11.38
CA THR A 50 12.49 0.27 -11.94
C THR A 50 12.53 0.32 -13.47
N GLU A 51 11.45 0.71 -14.12
CA GLU A 51 11.42 0.92 -15.57
C GLU A 51 12.46 1.97 -15.98
N ARG A 52 12.46 3.13 -15.29
CA ARG A 52 13.42 4.20 -15.54
C ARG A 52 14.86 3.72 -15.33
N TYR A 53 15.12 3.01 -14.23
CA TYR A 53 16.42 2.46 -13.90
C TYR A 53 16.96 1.54 -15.02
N PHE A 54 16.14 0.61 -15.52
CA PHE A 54 16.58 -0.28 -16.62
C PHE A 54 16.66 0.42 -17.97
N ARG A 55 15.76 1.36 -18.26
CA ARG A 55 15.70 2.05 -19.55
C ARG A 55 16.85 3.02 -19.78
N PHE A 56 17.34 3.66 -18.72
CA PHE A 56 18.37 4.71 -18.82
C PHE A 56 19.76 4.26 -18.37
N GLY A 57 20.00 2.95 -18.29
CA GLY A 57 21.34 2.42 -18.02
C GLY A 57 21.76 2.51 -16.55
N GLN A 58 20.79 2.33 -15.64
CA GLN A 58 21.03 2.15 -14.21
C GLN A 58 21.64 3.36 -13.48
N PRO A 59 21.05 4.57 -13.57
CA PRO A 59 21.54 5.73 -12.85
C PRO A 59 21.50 5.51 -11.33
N GLU A 60 22.56 5.93 -10.64
CA GLU A 60 22.73 5.76 -9.19
C GLU A 60 21.61 6.40 -8.37
N GLU A 61 21.06 7.52 -8.85
CA GLU A 61 19.95 8.21 -8.20
C GLU A 61 18.69 7.34 -8.16
N ASP A 62 18.34 6.70 -9.27
CA ASP A 62 17.14 5.85 -9.33
C ASP A 62 17.36 4.57 -8.50
N HIS A 63 18.57 4.00 -8.51
CA HIS A 63 18.92 2.90 -7.60
C HIS A 63 18.71 3.28 -6.13
N ALA A 64 19.23 4.43 -5.71
CA ALA A 64 19.07 4.91 -4.34
C ALA A 64 17.60 5.12 -3.95
N ARG A 65 16.78 5.62 -4.89
CA ARG A 65 15.33 5.77 -4.68
C ARG A 65 14.63 4.41 -4.53
N ILE A 66 14.97 3.44 -5.39
CA ILE A 66 14.43 2.07 -5.31
C ILE A 66 14.78 1.43 -3.97
N VAL A 67 16.04 1.52 -3.53
CA VAL A 67 16.48 0.94 -2.25
C VAL A 67 15.70 1.55 -1.07
N ARG A 68 15.58 2.88 -1.02
CA ARG A 68 14.82 3.56 0.04
C ARG A 68 13.35 3.17 0.06
N LEU A 69 12.72 3.07 -1.11
CA LEU A 69 11.32 2.65 -1.21
C LEU A 69 11.15 1.19 -0.70
N LEU A 70 12.05 0.29 -1.09
CA LEU A 70 12.04 -1.09 -0.59
C LEU A 70 12.27 -1.17 0.92
N GLU A 71 13.13 -0.31 1.49
CA GLU A 71 13.33 -0.23 2.94
C GLU A 71 12.05 0.23 3.65
N SER A 72 11.38 1.28 3.16
CA SER A 72 10.09 1.75 3.70
C SER A 72 9.03 0.65 3.69
N ILE A 73 8.84 -0.03 2.56
CA ILE A 73 7.86 -1.12 2.43
C ILE A 73 8.16 -2.26 3.41
N ARG A 74 9.45 -2.58 3.62
CA ARG A 74 9.88 -3.63 4.54
C ARG A 74 9.70 -3.25 6.01
N GLU A 75 9.90 -1.98 6.34
CA GLU A 75 9.67 -1.46 7.69
C GLU A 75 8.17 -1.53 8.01
N GLU A 76 7.31 -1.03 7.11
CA GLU A 76 5.85 -1.12 7.24
C GLU A 76 5.37 -2.58 7.41
N THR A 77 5.89 -3.50 6.58
CA THR A 77 5.54 -4.93 6.68
C THR A 77 5.97 -5.55 8.01
N ARG A 78 7.11 -5.12 8.57
CA ARG A 78 7.58 -5.63 9.87
C ARG A 78 6.69 -5.11 11.00
N ASP A 79 6.34 -3.83 10.98
CA ASP A 79 5.47 -3.23 11.98
C ASP A 79 4.07 -3.88 11.96
N GLU A 80 3.58 -4.25 10.76
CA GLU A 80 2.35 -5.04 10.58
C GLU A 80 2.46 -6.43 11.22
N GLU A 81 3.54 -7.17 10.95
CA GLU A 81 3.79 -8.50 11.54
C GLU A 81 3.93 -8.44 13.07
N GLU A 82 4.59 -7.42 13.61
CA GLU A 82 4.73 -7.22 15.07
C GLU A 82 3.36 -6.92 15.72
N THR A 83 2.51 -6.15 15.04
CA THR A 83 1.16 -5.82 15.53
C THR A 83 0.26 -7.07 15.56
N ASP A 84 0.27 -7.88 14.50
CA ASP A 84 -0.56 -9.11 14.41
C ASP A 84 -0.10 -10.17 15.43
N ASN A 85 1.22 -10.32 15.63
CA ASN A 85 1.77 -11.25 16.63
C ASN A 85 1.53 -10.80 18.08
N GLY A 86 1.39 -9.49 18.34
CA GLY A 86 1.12 -8.92 19.67
C GLY A 86 -0.31 -9.14 20.16
N GLU A 87 -1.28 -9.37 19.26
CA GLU A 87 -2.69 -9.56 19.60
C GLU A 87 -3.00 -11.00 20.06
N PHE A 88 -2.17 -11.99 19.72
CA PHE A 88 -2.28 -13.38 20.19
C PHE A 88 -1.55 -13.62 21.52
N GLY A 89 -1.81 -12.79 22.52
CA GLY A 89 -1.23 -12.89 23.86
C GLY A 89 -1.24 -14.30 24.43
N LEU A 90 -0.06 -14.93 24.49
CA LEU A 90 0.23 -15.99 25.44
C LEU A 90 0.98 -15.37 26.62
N GLU A 91 0.22 -14.92 27.62
CA GLU A 91 0.68 -14.86 29.02
C GLU A 91 0.29 -16.14 29.76
#